data_AF-A0A958C435-F1
#
_entry.id   AF-A0A958C435-F1
#
_cell.length_a   1.000
_cell.length_b   1.000
_cell.length_c   1.000
_cell.angle_alpha   90.00
_cell.angle_beta   90.00
_cell.angle_gamma   90.00
#
_symmetry.space_group_name_H-M   'P 1'
#
loop_
_entity.id
_entity.type
_entity.pdbx_description
1 polymer ?
#
loop_
_entity_poly.entity_id
_entity_poly.type
_entity_poly.pdbx_seq_one_letter_code
_entity_poly.pdbx_strand_id
1 'polypeptide(L)'
;MKNEMIMAINSICVERELEPQVVFEAIEAALVSAHRRRYNTTANVTARVDPKTGAMTIYVEQEVVANVEDDQSQISLLDARAIDTTADIGGVVLVESTPTDFGRIAAQTAKQVILQRIREAERDAILQRYQGRVGEIVHCTIRSVDYGSGTVTCTIDGKAEA
;
A
#
# COMPACT_ATOMS: atom_id res chain seq x y z
N MET A 1 18.92 12.67 1.83
CA MET A 1 18.14 11.42 1.65
C MET A 1 16.63 11.56 1.86
N LYS A 2 16.09 12.02 3.01
CA LYS A 2 14.61 12.12 3.21
C LYS A 2 13.87 12.96 2.13
N ASN A 3 14.51 14.01 1.62
CA ASN A 3 13.93 14.89 0.60
C ASN A 3 13.96 14.29 -0.83
N GLU A 4 14.94 13.43 -1.16
CA GLU A 4 15.10 12.92 -2.54
C GLU A 4 14.01 11.93 -2.92
N MET A 5 13.54 11.11 -1.97
CA MET A 5 12.46 10.15 -2.20
C MET A 5 11.14 10.86 -2.51
N ILE A 6 10.79 11.89 -1.74
CA ILE A 6 9.56 12.66 -1.97
C ILE A 6 9.61 13.39 -3.31
N MET A 7 10.75 14.00 -3.64
CA MET A 7 10.92 14.66 -4.94
C MET A 7 10.74 13.67 -6.09
N ALA A 8 11.27 12.45 -5.97
CA ALA A 8 11.08 11.40 -6.98
C ALA A 8 9.61 10.96 -7.08
N ILE A 9 8.94 10.74 -5.94
CA ILE A 9 7.52 10.36 -5.90
C ILE A 9 6.66 11.46 -6.57
N ASN A 10 6.86 12.72 -6.18
CA ASN A 10 6.13 13.85 -6.74
C ASN A 10 6.39 14.02 -8.24
N SER A 11 7.63 13.84 -8.70
CA SER A 11 7.96 13.90 -10.13
C SER A 11 7.21 12.83 -10.93
N ILE A 12 7.15 11.60 -10.42
CA ILE A 12 6.44 10.51 -11.10
C ILE A 12 4.93 10.76 -11.08
N CYS A 13 4.39 11.28 -9.96
CA CYS A 13 2.98 11.63 -9.87
C CYS A 13 2.60 12.68 -10.93
N VAL A 14 3.43 13.70 -11.13
CA VAL A 14 3.21 14.73 -12.15
C VAL A 14 3.33 14.15 -13.57
N GLU A 15 4.37 13.35 -13.86
CA GLU A 15 4.58 12.76 -15.19
C GLU A 15 3.44 11.83 -15.61
N ARG A 16 2.84 11.13 -14.64
CA ARG A 16 1.83 10.09 -14.86
C ARG A 16 0.41 10.53 -14.50
N GLU A 17 0.20 11.83 -14.25
CA GLU A 17 -1.10 12.43 -13.88
C GLU A 17 -1.77 11.72 -12.70
N LEU A 18 -0.98 11.28 -11.71
CA LEU A 18 -1.47 10.64 -10.49
C LEU A 18 -1.58 11.65 -9.36
N GLU A 19 -2.65 11.54 -8.57
CA GLU A 19 -2.80 12.34 -7.37
C GLU A 19 -1.82 11.86 -6.27
N PRO A 20 -0.97 12.74 -5.72
CA PRO A 20 0.03 12.35 -4.72
C PRO A 20 -0.59 11.68 -3.49
N GLN A 21 -1.77 12.17 -3.07
CA GLN A 21 -2.55 11.63 -1.95
C GLN A 21 -2.79 10.12 -2.09
N VAL A 22 -3.25 9.70 -3.27
CA VAL A 22 -3.56 8.29 -3.57
C VAL A 22 -2.30 7.41 -3.51
N VAL A 23 -1.15 7.97 -3.89
CA VAL A 23 0.13 7.28 -3.80
C VAL A 23 0.58 7.13 -2.35
N PHE A 24 0.48 8.18 -1.54
CA PHE A 24 0.83 8.11 -0.12
C PHE A 24 -0.07 7.13 0.65
N GLU A 25 -1.37 7.15 0.43
CA GLU A 25 -2.31 6.21 1.04
C GLU A 25 -2.00 4.76 0.66
N ALA A 26 -1.67 4.52 -0.61
CA ALA A 26 -1.33 3.18 -1.07
C ALA A 26 0.04 2.72 -0.52
N ILE A 27 0.98 3.64 -0.31
CA ILE A 27 2.23 3.36 0.41
C ILE A 27 1.92 3.01 1.87
N GLU A 28 1.12 3.79 2.59
CA GLU A 28 0.72 3.51 3.97
C GLU A 28 0.08 2.11 4.11
N ALA A 29 -0.88 1.77 3.25
CA ALA A 29 -1.52 0.45 3.26
C ALA A 29 -0.54 -0.70 2.99
N ALA A 30 0.40 -0.49 2.08
CA ALA A 30 1.40 -1.50 1.76
C ALA A 30 2.45 -1.64 2.89
N LEU A 31 2.76 -0.56 3.61
CA LEU A 31 3.61 -0.59 4.80
C LEU A 31 2.94 -1.34 5.96
N VAL A 32 1.64 -1.12 6.20
CA VAL A 32 0.86 -1.90 7.17
C VAL A 32 0.93 -3.39 6.86
N SER A 33 0.75 -3.74 5.58
CA SER A 33 0.81 -5.13 5.11
C SER A 33 2.20 -5.75 5.30
N ALA A 34 3.27 -4.98 5.02
CA ALA A 34 4.65 -5.43 5.21
C ALA A 34 4.98 -5.66 6.69
N HIS A 35 4.51 -4.76 7.57
CA HIS A 35 4.71 -4.87 9.01
C HIS A 35 3.99 -6.11 9.57
N ARG A 36 2.70 -6.30 9.24
CA ARG A 36 1.93 -7.48 9.65
C ARG A 36 2.59 -8.80 9.25
N ARG A 37 3.13 -8.88 8.02
CA ARG A 37 3.85 -10.08 7.55
C ARG A 37 5.16 -10.34 8.29
N ARG A 38 5.90 -9.29 8.68
CA ARG A 38 7.21 -9.44 9.34
C ARG A 38 7.08 -9.87 10.79
N TYR A 39 6.13 -9.30 11.52
CA TYR A 39 5.98 -9.52 12.96
C TYR A 39 4.89 -10.54 13.29
N ASN A 40 4.12 -10.99 12.29
CA ASN A 40 3.01 -11.93 12.46
C ASN A 40 2.01 -11.50 13.55
N THR A 41 1.81 -10.18 13.68
CA THR A 41 0.92 -9.63 14.69
C THR A 41 -0.51 -9.63 14.17
N THR A 42 -1.45 -9.99 15.05
CA THR A 42 -2.90 -9.86 14.82
C THR A 42 -3.41 -8.46 15.16
N ALA A 43 -2.58 -7.64 15.81
CA ALA A 43 -2.90 -6.28 16.18
C ALA A 43 -3.22 -5.39 14.98
N ASN A 44 -4.01 -4.35 15.23
CA ASN A 44 -4.23 -3.29 14.26
C ASN A 44 -2.96 -2.47 14.12
N VAL A 45 -2.52 -2.31 12.87
CA VAL A 45 -1.31 -1.56 12.53
C VAL A 45 -1.71 -0.42 11.62
N THR A 46 -1.29 0.79 11.96
CA THR A 46 -1.51 2.00 11.17
C THR A 46 -0.17 2.58 10.79
N ALA A 47 0.06 2.80 9.49
CA ALA A 47 1.24 3.51 9.01
C ALA A 47 0.85 4.93 8.62
N ARG A 48 1.74 5.89 8.88
CA ARG A 48 1.61 7.29 8.47
C ARG A 48 2.86 7.73 7.73
N VAL A 49 2.70 8.43 6.63
CA VAL A 49 3.79 9.05 5.87
C VAL A 49 3.59 10.55 5.82
N ASP A 50 4.59 11.29 6.31
CA ASP A 50 4.61 12.75 6.17
C ASP A 50 4.94 13.12 4.70
N PRO A 51 4.03 13.79 3.97
CA PRO A 51 4.23 14.12 2.57
C PRO A 51 5.30 15.20 2.34
N LYS A 52 5.71 15.94 3.37
CA LYS A 52 6.75 16.98 3.29
C LYS A 52 8.12 16.46 3.66
N THR A 53 8.20 15.64 4.71
CA THR A 53 9.49 15.16 5.24
C THR A 53 9.81 13.72 4.85
N GLY A 54 8.81 12.95 4.40
CA GLY A 54 8.96 11.54 4.03
C GLY A 54 9.25 10.68 5.25
N ALA A 55 9.07 11.23 6.45
CA ALA A 55 9.12 10.47 7.68
C ALA A 55 7.94 9.50 7.69
N MET A 56 8.25 8.24 7.98
CA MET A 56 7.25 7.19 8.04
C MET A 56 7.22 6.68 9.46
N THR A 57 6.02 6.60 10.02
CA THR A 57 5.80 6.18 11.39
C THR A 57 4.78 5.05 11.40
N ILE A 58 5.03 4.02 12.20
CA ILE A 58 4.10 2.91 12.38
C ILE A 58 3.58 2.96 13.80
N TYR A 59 2.27 2.87 13.93
CA TYR A 59 1.58 2.71 15.18
C TYR A 59 0.94 1.32 15.23
N VAL A 60 1.11 0.65 16.36
CA VAL A 60 0.49 -0.64 16.65
C VAL A 60 -0.47 -0.43 17.82
N GLU A 61 -1.71 -0.88 17.67
CA GLU A 61 -2.68 -0.91 18.78
C GLU A 61 -2.30 -2.05 19.73
N GLN A 62 -2.02 -1.69 20.98
CA GLN A 62 -1.75 -2.66 22.05
C GLN A 62 -2.83 -2.57 23.12
N GLU A 63 -3.29 -3.73 23.59
CA GLU A 63 -4.27 -3.85 24.66
C GLU A 63 -3.62 -3.63 26.02
N VAL A 64 -4.23 -2.77 26.84
CA VAL A 64 -3.72 -2.46 28.18
C VAL A 64 -4.12 -3.57 29.14
N VAL A 65 -3.15 -4.34 29.61
CA VAL A 65 -3.36 -5.48 30.50
C VAL A 65 -2.55 -5.34 31.80
N ALA A 66 -2.99 -6.04 32.84
CA ALA A 66 -2.27 -6.06 34.12
C ALA A 66 -1.01 -6.93 34.07
N ASN A 67 -1.09 -8.07 33.37
CA ASN A 67 0.02 -8.99 33.15
C ASN A 67 0.17 -9.18 31.65
N VAL A 68 1.32 -8.79 31.11
CA VAL A 68 1.63 -8.92 29.69
C VAL A 68 2.02 -10.38 29.40
N GLU A 69 1.28 -11.03 28.50
CA GLU A 69 1.56 -12.35 27.96
C GLU A 69 2.19 -12.27 26.55
N ASP A 70 1.87 -11.22 25.79
CA ASP A 70 2.41 -10.96 24.46
C ASP A 70 2.82 -9.49 24.28
N ASP A 71 4.12 -9.22 24.37
CA ASP A 71 4.70 -7.88 24.22
C ASP A 71 4.41 -7.20 22.86
N GLN A 72 3.97 -7.96 21.84
CA GLN A 72 3.62 -7.38 20.55
C GLN A 72 2.21 -6.81 20.49
N SER A 73 1.26 -7.41 21.23
CA SER A 73 -0.15 -7.05 21.21
C SER A 73 -0.65 -6.45 22.52
N GLN A 74 0.15 -6.52 23.58
CA GLN A 74 -0.24 -6.10 24.92
C GLN A 74 0.79 -5.14 25.52
N ILE A 75 0.30 -4.24 26.37
CA ILE A 75 1.11 -3.24 27.08
C ILE A 75 0.70 -3.19 28.55
N SER A 76 1.67 -2.96 29.43
CA SER A 76 1.40 -2.79 30.86
C SER A 76 0.65 -1.47 31.12
N LEU A 77 -0.16 -1.40 32.18
CA LEU A 77 -0.82 -0.16 32.57
C LEU A 77 0.17 1.00 32.80
N LEU A 78 1.37 0.70 33.30
CA LEU A 78 2.41 1.71 33.55
C LEU A 78 2.93 2.30 32.23
N ASP A 79 3.26 1.45 31.26
CA ASP A 79 3.79 1.88 29.98
C ASP A 79 2.70 2.54 29.13
N ALA A 80 1.48 2.01 29.19
CA ALA A 80 0.30 2.61 28.55
C ALA A 80 0.08 4.04 29.03
N ARG A 81 0.17 4.28 30.36
CA ARG A 81 0.01 5.62 30.94
C ARG A 81 1.15 6.58 30.67
N ALA A 82 2.34 6.08 30.31
CA ALA A 82 3.45 6.92 29.86
C ALA A 82 3.21 7.50 28.46
N ILE A 83 2.42 6.81 27.63
CA ILE A 83 2.06 7.24 26.28
C ILE A 83 0.74 8.03 26.30
N ASP A 84 -0.29 7.48 26.94
CA ASP A 84 -1.60 8.09 27.10
C ASP A 84 -2.03 8.05 28.56
N THR A 85 -2.03 9.21 29.22
CA THR A 85 -2.44 9.36 30.63
C THR A 85 -3.88 8.96 30.92
N THR A 86 -4.73 8.83 29.90
CA THR A 86 -6.13 8.37 30.03
C THR A 86 -6.29 6.86 29.87
N ALA A 87 -5.20 6.12 29.65
CA ALA A 87 -5.23 4.68 29.48
C ALA A 87 -5.62 3.93 30.77
N ASP A 88 -6.58 3.02 30.62
CA ASP A 88 -7.06 2.09 31.64
C ASP A 88 -7.04 0.65 31.13
N ILE A 89 -7.03 -0.30 32.07
CA ILE A 89 -7.01 -1.75 31.79
C ILE A 89 -8.22 -2.14 30.95
N GLY A 90 -7.99 -2.90 29.88
CA GLY A 90 -8.99 -3.29 28.88
C GLY A 90 -9.20 -2.25 27.76
N GLY A 91 -8.47 -1.14 27.79
CA GLY A 91 -8.39 -0.18 26.70
C GLY A 91 -7.35 -0.57 25.65
N VAL A 92 -7.25 0.23 24.58
CA VAL A 92 -6.22 0.11 23.54
C VAL A 92 -5.43 1.40 23.44
N VAL A 93 -4.11 1.28 23.28
CA VAL A 93 -3.18 2.42 23.12
C VAL A 93 -2.38 2.24 21.84
N LEU A 94 -2.12 3.35 21.14
CA LEU A 94 -1.29 3.37 19.94
C LEU A 94 0.18 3.52 20.33
N VAL A 95 0.97 2.47 20.13
CA VAL A 95 2.40 2.45 20.42
C VAL A 95 3.18 2.61 19.13
N GLU A 96 4.15 3.53 19.11
CA GLU A 96 5.06 3.67 17.98
C GLU A 96 6.01 2.47 17.90
N SER A 97 5.99 1.75 16.78
CA SER A 97 6.82 0.56 16.52
C SER A 97 7.61 0.71 15.22
N THR A 98 8.12 1.92 14.94
CA THR A 98 8.85 2.21 13.70
C THR A 98 10.23 1.51 13.67
N PRO A 99 10.48 0.54 12.78
CA PRO A 99 11.77 -0.14 12.69
C PRO A 99 12.84 0.75 12.00
N THR A 100 14.12 0.54 12.29
CA THR A 100 15.23 1.29 11.66
C THR A 100 15.44 0.94 10.18
N ASP A 101 15.17 -0.31 9.77
CA ASP A 101 15.29 -0.76 8.37
C ASP A 101 14.13 -0.33 7.46
N PHE A 102 13.16 0.41 8.00
CA PHE A 102 11.87 0.63 7.36
C PHE A 102 11.97 1.49 6.09
N GLY A 103 12.97 2.37 6.00
CA GLY A 103 13.18 3.22 4.83
C GLY A 103 13.42 2.44 3.53
N ARG A 104 14.15 1.31 3.58
CA ARG A 104 14.43 0.50 2.38
C ARG A 104 13.20 -0.26 1.90
N ILE A 105 12.48 -0.88 2.84
CA ILE A 105 11.23 -1.61 2.56
C ILE A 105 10.22 -0.63 1.98
N ALA A 106 10.09 0.55 2.58
CA ALA A 106 9.21 1.59 2.09
C ALA A 106 9.55 2.07 0.68
N ALA A 107 10.83 2.28 0.36
CA ALA A 107 11.23 2.69 -0.98
C ALA A 107 10.88 1.63 -2.05
N GLN A 108 11.10 0.35 -1.76
CA GLN A 108 10.74 -0.74 -2.68
C GLN A 108 9.23 -0.86 -2.83
N THR A 109 8.50 -0.82 -1.73
CA THR A 109 7.05 -0.85 -1.71
C THR A 109 6.45 0.33 -2.47
N ALA A 110 6.96 1.54 -2.27
CA ALA A 110 6.53 2.74 -2.98
C ALA A 110 6.69 2.59 -4.49
N LYS A 111 7.83 2.08 -4.96
CA LYS A 111 8.03 1.79 -6.39
C LYS A 111 6.97 0.82 -6.91
N GLN A 112 6.70 -0.26 -6.17
CA GLN A 112 5.72 -1.27 -6.58
C GLN A 112 4.30 -0.70 -6.62
N VAL A 113 3.92 0.07 -5.59
CA VAL A 113 2.62 0.72 -5.48
C VAL A 113 2.40 1.72 -6.60
N ILE A 114 3.40 2.57 -6.89
CA ILE A 114 3.35 3.53 -7.99
C ILE A 114 3.16 2.81 -9.32
N LEU A 115 3.96 1.78 -9.60
CA LEU A 115 3.83 0.98 -10.82
C LEU A 115 2.45 0.32 -10.93
N GLN A 116 1.88 -0.11 -9.81
CA GLN A 116 0.54 -0.69 -9.77
C GLN A 116 -0.52 0.38 -10.09
N ARG A 117 -0.46 1.57 -9.47
CA ARG A 117 -1.38 2.67 -9.76
C ARG A 117 -1.32 3.13 -11.21
N ILE A 118 -0.13 3.17 -11.81
CA ILE A 118 0.04 3.47 -13.24
C ILE A 118 -0.71 2.44 -14.09
N ARG A 119 -0.55 1.15 -13.81
CA ARG A 119 -1.26 0.10 -14.56
C ARG A 119 -2.77 0.14 -14.36
N GLU A 120 -3.24 0.46 -13.16
CA GLU A 120 -4.66 0.64 -12.86
C GLU A 120 -5.23 1.80 -13.68
N ALA A 121 -4.57 2.97 -13.66
CA ALA A 121 -4.97 4.13 -14.45
C ALA A 121 -4.94 3.85 -15.97
N GLU A 122 -3.92 3.15 -16.48
CA GLU A 122 -3.85 2.73 -17.88
C GLU A 122 -5.00 1.78 -18.24
N ARG A 123 -5.31 0.82 -17.35
CA ARG A 123 -6.41 -0.13 -17.54
C ARG A 123 -7.76 0.60 -17.53
N ASP A 124 -7.98 1.53 -16.62
CA ASP A 124 -9.21 2.30 -16.52
C ASP A 124 -9.41 3.19 -17.76
N ALA A 125 -8.33 3.81 -18.26
CA ALA A 125 -8.37 4.58 -19.51
C ALA A 125 -8.69 3.71 -20.73
N ILE A 126 -8.13 2.49 -20.79
CA ILE A 126 -8.46 1.50 -21.83
C ILE A 126 -9.94 1.11 -21.71
N LEU A 127 -10.39 0.75 -20.50
CA LEU A 127 -11.77 0.34 -20.24
C LEU A 127 -12.75 1.43 -20.71
N GLN A 128 -12.51 2.68 -20.33
CA GLN A 128 -13.35 3.82 -20.71
C GLN A 128 -13.41 4.00 -22.24
N ARG A 129 -12.28 3.79 -22.94
CA ARG A 129 -12.23 3.85 -24.41
C ARG A 129 -13.07 2.76 -25.08
N TYR A 130 -13.14 1.57 -24.51
CA TYR A 130 -13.88 0.43 -25.10
C TYR A 130 -15.30 0.28 -24.56
N GLN A 131 -15.65 0.93 -23.45
CA GLN A 131 -16.99 0.88 -22.84
C GLN A 131 -18.09 1.34 -23.81
N GLY A 132 -17.79 2.28 -24.71
CA GLY A 132 -18.72 2.76 -25.74
C GLY A 132 -18.76 1.92 -27.03
N ARG A 133 -17.86 0.94 -27.18
CA ARG A 133 -17.71 0.12 -28.41
C ARG A 133 -18.28 -1.30 -28.25
N VAL A 134 -19.04 -1.53 -27.18
CA VAL A 134 -19.66 -2.83 -26.90
C VAL A 134 -20.66 -3.15 -28.02
N GLY A 135 -20.44 -4.27 -28.71
CA GLY A 135 -21.27 -4.73 -29.84
C GLY A 135 -20.71 -4.39 -31.23
N GLU A 136 -19.57 -3.71 -31.32
CA GLU A 136 -18.87 -3.49 -32.60
C GLU A 136 -18.02 -4.71 -33.00
N ILE A 137 -17.94 -4.97 -34.31
CA ILE A 137 -17.00 -5.96 -34.87
C ILE A 137 -15.62 -5.30 -34.93
N VAL A 138 -14.63 -5.93 -34.31
CA VAL A 138 -13.24 -5.47 -34.30
C VAL A 138 -12.30 -6.54 -34.85
N HIS A 139 -11.25 -6.10 -35.54
CA HIS A 139 -10.15 -6.97 -35.95
C HIS A 139 -9.15 -7.10 -34.80
N CYS A 140 -8.71 -8.32 -34.51
CA CYS A 140 -7.70 -8.60 -33.49
C CYS A 140 -6.60 -9.50 -34.04
N THR A 141 -5.42 -9.44 -33.43
CA THR A 141 -4.30 -10.32 -33.76
C THR A 141 -4.11 -11.34 -32.64
N ILE A 142 -3.93 -12.61 -32.97
CA ILE A 142 -3.69 -13.65 -31.98
C ILE A 142 -2.27 -13.48 -31.41
N ARG A 143 -2.15 -13.39 -30.09
CA ARG A 143 -0.86 -13.24 -29.39
C ARG A 143 -0.36 -14.55 -28.82
N SER A 144 -1.23 -15.29 -28.16
CA SER A 144 -0.88 -16.54 -27.49
C SER A 144 -2.07 -17.49 -27.49
N VAL A 145 -1.79 -18.77 -27.59
CA VAL A 145 -2.78 -19.84 -27.45
C VAL A 145 -2.29 -20.75 -26.34
N ASP A 146 -3.07 -20.86 -25.27
CA ASP A 146 -2.83 -21.83 -24.24
C ASP A 146 -3.58 -23.13 -24.56
N TYR A 147 -2.85 -24.11 -25.06
CA TYR A 147 -3.40 -25.41 -25.47
C TYR A 147 -3.92 -26.25 -24.30
N GLY A 148 -3.54 -25.96 -23.06
CA GLY A 148 -4.02 -26.67 -21.88
C GLY A 148 -5.41 -26.21 -21.45
N SER A 149 -5.67 -24.90 -21.51
CA SER A 149 -6.95 -24.29 -21.12
C SER A 149 -7.88 -24.01 -22.31
N GLY A 150 -7.36 -24.07 -23.54
CA GLY A 150 -8.09 -23.67 -24.75
C GLY A 150 -8.28 -22.15 -24.87
N THR A 151 -7.64 -21.36 -24.00
CA THR A 151 -7.77 -19.91 -23.97
C THR A 151 -6.89 -19.28 -25.05
N VAL A 152 -7.45 -18.39 -25.85
CA VAL A 152 -6.73 -17.63 -26.88
C VAL A 152 -6.68 -16.18 -26.45
N THR A 153 -5.48 -15.62 -26.29
CA THR A 153 -5.28 -14.21 -25.97
C THR A 153 -5.08 -13.42 -27.26
N CYS A 154 -5.92 -12.42 -27.48
CA CYS A 154 -5.92 -11.59 -28.69
C CYS A 154 -5.59 -10.14 -28.36
N THR A 155 -4.81 -9.47 -29.20
CA THR A 155 -4.53 -8.04 -29.10
C THR A 155 -5.39 -7.23 -30.07
N ILE A 156 -6.11 -6.24 -29.54
CA ILE A 156 -6.91 -5.27 -30.30
C ILE A 156 -6.13 -3.96 -30.36
N ASP A 157 -5.89 -3.45 -31.58
CA ASP A 157 -5.19 -2.19 -31.86
C ASP A 157 -3.84 -2.02 -31.13
N GLY A 158 -3.12 -3.13 -30.91
CA GLY A 158 -1.77 -3.15 -30.34
C GLY A 158 -1.64 -2.76 -28.87
N LYS A 159 -2.74 -2.50 -28.14
CA LYS A 159 -2.69 -2.03 -26.74
C LYS A 159 -3.64 -2.73 -25.77
N ALA A 160 -4.69 -3.38 -26.25
CA ALA A 160 -5.64 -4.07 -25.38
C ALA A 160 -5.54 -5.58 -25.58
N GLU A 161 -5.42 -6.33 -24.49
CA GLU A 161 -5.48 -7.79 -24.47
C GLU A 161 -6.90 -8.22 -24.09
N ALA A 162 -7.43 -9.20 -24.82
CA ALA A 162 -8.69 -9.88 -24.56
C ALA A 162 -8.42 -11.37 -24.33
#